data_AF-H3GNV0-F1
#
_entry.id   AF-H3GNV0-F1
#
_cell.length_a   1.000
_cell.length_b   1.000
_cell.length_c   1.000
_cell.angle_alpha   90.00
_cell.angle_beta   90.00
_cell.angle_gamma   90.00
#
_symmetry.space_group_name_H-M   'P 1'
#
loop_
_entity.id
_entity.type
_entity.pdbx_description
1 polymer ?
#
loop_
_entity_poly.entity_id
_entity_poly.type
_entity_poly.pdbx_seq_one_letter_code
_entity_poly.pdbx_strand_id
1 'polypeptide(L)'
;MAFDAAGAASLEQFTLLAKNARGRACVALIQQVLSNKKLFVFRELLDMDNVEALRGSEYTEHYELLRIFCFGTYNDYVARKNELPELTPQQVNKLKKLTTVSLAHRFKNIPYDTLMQDLGVSTVREVEDILIDTIYSGLIQGKLDQKSRCFVVKYAVGRDTHHEDIDDMIQKLTNWKAQSADICEKINSILNLAEKQEEDERTREEGIRTKMASRTSERGKGFASAGGNVRPGEDFNLYSDAGPRRGAPSKQRMHSMGRKGRM
;
A
#
# COMPACT_ATOMS: atom_id res chain seq x y z
N MET A 1 -12.24 11.79 -8.54
CA MET A 1 -13.31 10.79 -8.73
C MET A 1 -14.29 11.20 -9.85
N ALA A 2 -13.80 11.78 -10.96
CA ALA A 2 -14.65 12.20 -12.09
C ALA A 2 -14.83 11.11 -13.16
N PHE A 3 -14.10 10.00 -13.04
CA PHE A 3 -14.17 8.86 -13.94
C PHE A 3 -15.51 8.10 -13.80
N ASP A 4 -16.10 8.14 -12.60
CA ASP A 4 -17.24 7.30 -12.23
C ASP A 4 -18.55 7.75 -12.90
N ALA A 5 -18.91 9.04 -12.81
CA ALA A 5 -20.23 9.50 -13.28
C ALA A 5 -20.43 9.42 -14.81
N ALA A 6 -19.42 9.80 -15.59
CA ALA A 6 -19.52 9.80 -17.05
C ALA A 6 -19.35 8.40 -17.66
N GLY A 7 -18.53 7.55 -17.04
CA GLY A 7 -18.40 6.14 -17.38
C GLY A 7 -19.69 5.38 -17.08
N ALA A 8 -20.26 5.59 -15.88
CA ALA A 8 -21.51 4.97 -15.46
C ALA A 8 -22.71 5.36 -16.34
N ALA A 9 -22.86 6.65 -16.68
CA ALA A 9 -23.94 7.09 -17.58
C ALA A 9 -23.82 6.48 -18.99
N SER A 10 -22.58 6.33 -19.50
CA SER A 10 -22.35 5.66 -20.78
C SER A 10 -22.67 4.18 -20.68
N LEU A 11 -22.29 3.52 -19.58
CA LEU A 11 -22.56 2.12 -19.33
C LEU A 11 -24.06 1.84 -19.22
N GLU A 12 -24.82 2.69 -18.53
CA GLU A 12 -26.28 2.61 -18.46
C GLU A 12 -26.91 2.72 -19.85
N GLN A 13 -26.45 3.68 -20.67
CA GLN A 13 -26.92 3.80 -22.04
C GLN A 13 -26.63 2.55 -22.87
N PHE A 14 -25.41 2.00 -22.80
CA PHE A 14 -25.04 0.82 -23.56
C PHE A 14 -25.72 -0.46 -23.07
N THR A 15 -25.92 -0.62 -21.76
CA THR A 15 -26.66 -1.77 -21.21
C THR A 15 -28.14 -1.71 -21.60
N LEU A 16 -28.75 -0.52 -21.65
CA LEU A 16 -30.11 -0.36 -22.18
C LEU A 16 -30.21 -0.76 -23.66
N LEU A 17 -29.24 -0.34 -24.48
CA LEU A 17 -29.17 -0.76 -25.88
C LEU A 17 -28.92 -2.27 -26.01
N ALA A 18 -28.09 -2.85 -25.16
CA ALA A 18 -27.78 -4.28 -25.14
C ALA A 18 -29.02 -5.14 -24.89
N LYS A 19 -29.98 -4.68 -24.06
CA LYS A 19 -31.23 -5.40 -23.78
C LYS A 19 -32.09 -5.65 -25.02
N ASN A 20 -32.02 -4.74 -26.01
CA ASN A 20 -32.82 -4.82 -27.23
C ASN A 20 -32.00 -5.26 -28.46
N ALA A 21 -30.68 -5.22 -28.38
CA ALA A 21 -29.79 -5.66 -29.45
C ALA A 21 -29.71 -7.19 -29.52
N ARG A 22 -29.64 -7.75 -30.73
CA ARG A 22 -29.41 -9.18 -30.99
C ARG A 22 -28.45 -9.37 -32.17
N GLY A 23 -27.66 -10.44 -32.14
CA GLY A 23 -26.74 -10.83 -33.23
C GLY A 23 -25.83 -9.67 -33.67
N ARG A 24 -25.92 -9.28 -34.95
CA ARG A 24 -25.10 -8.21 -35.53
C ARG A 24 -25.23 -6.86 -34.82
N ALA A 25 -26.39 -6.55 -34.23
CA ALA A 25 -26.56 -5.32 -33.46
C ALA A 25 -25.74 -5.34 -32.16
N CYS A 26 -25.63 -6.49 -31.50
CA CYS A 26 -24.76 -6.66 -30.33
C CYS A 26 -23.28 -6.52 -30.72
N VAL A 27 -22.88 -7.05 -31.87
CA VAL A 27 -21.51 -6.89 -32.37
C VAL A 27 -21.16 -5.41 -32.58
N ALA A 28 -22.05 -4.65 -33.22
CA ALA A 28 -21.87 -3.21 -33.40
C ALA A 28 -21.79 -2.48 -32.06
N LEU A 29 -22.61 -2.87 -31.09
CA LEU A 29 -22.59 -2.33 -29.73
C LEU A 29 -21.25 -2.61 -29.04
N ILE A 30 -20.75 -3.85 -29.11
CA ILE A 30 -19.44 -4.23 -28.54
C ILE A 30 -18.34 -3.35 -29.15
N GLN A 31 -18.31 -3.18 -30.47
CA GLN A 31 -17.30 -2.32 -31.11
C GLN A 31 -17.38 -0.86 -30.63
N GLN A 32 -18.59 -0.31 -30.46
CA GLN A 32 -18.78 1.03 -29.92
C GLN A 32 -18.31 1.17 -28.47
N VAL A 33 -18.65 0.19 -27.62
CA VAL A 33 -18.24 0.15 -26.22
C VAL A 33 -16.73 0.02 -26.08
N LEU A 34 -16.10 -0.85 -26.88
CA LEU A 34 -14.65 -1.01 -26.91
C LEU A 34 -13.94 0.25 -27.41
N SER A 35 -14.55 1.03 -28.30
CA SER A 35 -13.99 2.29 -28.82
C SER A 35 -14.20 3.49 -27.88
N ASN A 36 -15.08 3.38 -26.88
CA ASN A 36 -15.34 4.47 -25.95
C ASN A 36 -14.12 4.71 -25.02
N LYS A 37 -13.62 5.95 -24.98
CA LYS A 37 -12.42 6.34 -24.22
C LYS A 37 -12.63 6.40 -22.70
N LYS A 38 -13.88 6.49 -22.23
CA LYS A 38 -14.22 6.72 -20.81
C LYS A 38 -14.75 5.48 -20.09
N LEU A 39 -14.92 4.37 -20.79
CA LEU A 39 -15.53 3.16 -20.24
C LEU A 39 -14.47 2.06 -20.19
N PHE A 40 -14.09 1.60 -19.00
CA PHE A 40 -13.06 0.57 -18.79
C PHE A 40 -13.58 -0.64 -17.98
N VAL A 41 -14.88 -0.64 -17.66
CA VAL A 41 -15.60 -1.71 -16.94
C VAL A 41 -16.64 -2.24 -17.92
N PHE A 42 -16.64 -3.55 -18.14
CA PHE A 42 -17.47 -4.20 -19.16
C PHE A 42 -18.26 -5.40 -18.63
N ARG A 43 -18.07 -5.77 -17.35
CA ARG A 43 -18.72 -6.90 -16.69
C ARG A 43 -20.23 -6.89 -16.91
N GLU A 44 -20.87 -5.74 -16.68
CA GLU A 44 -22.32 -5.60 -16.78
C GLU A 44 -22.84 -5.85 -18.19
N LEU A 45 -22.03 -5.56 -19.21
CA LEU A 45 -22.38 -5.86 -20.61
C LEU A 45 -22.17 -7.35 -20.92
N LEU A 46 -21.10 -7.95 -20.39
CA LEU A 46 -20.77 -9.35 -20.60
C LEU A 46 -21.82 -10.29 -19.96
N ASP A 47 -22.33 -9.92 -18.79
CA ASP A 47 -23.33 -10.69 -18.03
C ASP A 47 -24.77 -10.53 -18.58
N MET A 48 -24.98 -9.80 -19.69
CA MET A 48 -26.29 -9.71 -20.35
C MET A 48 -26.57 -10.97 -21.18
N ASP A 49 -27.76 -11.55 -21.04
CA ASP A 49 -28.21 -12.74 -21.80
C ASP A 49 -28.01 -12.62 -23.32
N ASN A 50 -28.26 -11.44 -23.89
CA ASN A 50 -28.11 -11.19 -25.33
C ASN A 50 -26.65 -11.26 -25.79
N VAL A 51 -25.72 -10.90 -24.92
CA VAL A 51 -24.27 -10.95 -25.18
C VAL A 51 -23.75 -12.35 -24.92
N GLU A 52 -24.22 -13.03 -23.87
CA GLU A 52 -23.90 -14.43 -23.61
C GLU A 52 -24.37 -15.35 -24.74
N ALA A 53 -25.53 -15.08 -25.33
CA ALA A 53 -26.05 -15.80 -26.49
C ALA A 53 -25.10 -15.75 -27.71
N LEU A 54 -24.20 -14.75 -27.80
CA LEU A 54 -23.22 -14.67 -28.89
C LEU A 54 -22.18 -15.78 -28.83
N ARG A 55 -21.91 -16.34 -27.64
CA ARG A 55 -20.94 -17.43 -27.42
C ARG A 55 -21.29 -18.71 -28.18
N GLY A 56 -22.57 -18.92 -28.49
CA GLY A 56 -23.06 -20.07 -29.27
C GLY A 56 -23.34 -19.74 -30.74
N SER A 57 -22.96 -18.56 -31.21
CA SER A 57 -23.33 -18.04 -32.53
C SER A 57 -22.13 -17.87 -33.46
N GLU A 58 -22.39 -17.45 -34.69
CA GLU A 58 -21.38 -17.03 -35.66
C GLU A 58 -20.47 -15.87 -35.16
N TYR A 59 -20.88 -15.14 -34.12
CA TYR A 59 -20.13 -14.00 -33.55
C TYR A 59 -19.35 -14.33 -32.27
N THR A 60 -19.01 -15.61 -32.06
CA THR A 60 -18.26 -16.05 -30.86
C THR A 60 -16.92 -15.31 -30.70
N GLU A 61 -16.28 -14.95 -31.81
CA GLU A 61 -15.04 -14.16 -31.83
C GLU A 61 -15.16 -12.80 -31.13
N HIS A 62 -16.31 -12.12 -31.27
CA HIS A 62 -16.58 -10.83 -30.63
C HIS A 62 -16.87 -10.97 -29.13
N TYR A 63 -17.46 -12.09 -28.73
CA TYR A 63 -17.67 -12.42 -27.31
C TYR A 63 -16.34 -12.69 -26.61
N GLU A 64 -15.48 -13.53 -27.19
CA GLU A 64 -14.15 -13.78 -26.64
C GLU A 64 -13.29 -12.51 -26.62
N LEU A 65 -13.43 -11.63 -27.62
CA LEU A 65 -12.79 -10.32 -27.60
C LEU A 65 -13.23 -9.48 -26.39
N LEU A 66 -14.55 -9.37 -26.15
CA LEU A 66 -15.06 -8.65 -24.98
C LEU A 66 -14.53 -9.27 -23.68
N ARG A 67 -14.49 -10.60 -23.59
CA ARG A 67 -13.94 -11.32 -22.43
C ARG A 67 -12.46 -11.00 -22.18
N ILE A 68 -11.65 -10.84 -23.23
CA ILE A 68 -10.24 -10.39 -23.08
C ILE A 68 -10.18 -8.96 -22.53
N PHE A 69 -11.08 -8.07 -22.93
CA PHE A 69 -11.13 -6.72 -22.35
C PHE A 69 -11.56 -6.73 -20.87
N CYS A 70 -12.49 -7.61 -20.48
CA CYS A 70 -12.90 -7.77 -19.08
C CYS A 70 -11.78 -8.38 -18.22
N PHE A 71 -11.17 -9.49 -18.67
CA PHE A 71 -10.36 -10.35 -17.82
C PHE A 71 -8.95 -10.63 -18.34
N GLY A 72 -8.71 -10.51 -19.64
CA GLY A 72 -7.42 -10.82 -20.26
C GLY A 72 -6.41 -9.67 -20.26
N THR A 73 -5.34 -9.86 -21.02
CA THR A 73 -4.25 -8.90 -21.22
C THR A 73 -3.98 -8.71 -22.72
N TYR A 74 -3.13 -7.73 -23.06
CA TYR A 74 -2.71 -7.54 -24.45
C TYR A 74 -2.00 -8.77 -25.02
N ASN A 75 -1.21 -9.48 -24.22
CA ASN A 75 -0.56 -10.74 -24.64
C ASN A 75 -1.58 -11.82 -25.01
N ASP A 76 -2.71 -11.90 -24.29
CA ASP A 76 -3.77 -12.88 -24.60
C ASP A 76 -4.42 -12.60 -25.96
N TYR A 77 -4.60 -11.32 -26.30
CA TYR A 77 -5.04 -10.91 -27.63
C TYR A 77 -4.02 -11.25 -28.72
N VAL A 78 -2.72 -10.99 -28.48
CA VAL A 78 -1.66 -11.31 -29.44
C VAL A 78 -1.58 -12.81 -29.71
N ALA A 79 -1.73 -13.64 -28.66
CA ALA A 79 -1.73 -15.09 -28.79
C ALA A 79 -2.90 -15.62 -29.64
N ARG A 80 -4.06 -14.96 -29.59
CA ARG A 80 -5.27 -15.34 -30.33
C ARG A 80 -5.59 -14.44 -31.53
N LYS A 81 -4.60 -13.69 -32.03
CA LYS A 81 -4.80 -12.69 -33.09
C LYS A 81 -5.42 -13.27 -34.38
N ASN A 82 -5.18 -14.55 -34.67
CA ASN A 82 -5.71 -15.23 -35.87
C ASN A 82 -7.18 -15.65 -35.74
N GLU A 83 -7.71 -15.71 -34.52
CA GLU A 83 -9.08 -16.17 -34.21
C GLU A 83 -10.01 -15.01 -33.87
N LEU A 84 -9.44 -13.81 -33.65
CA LEU A 84 -10.16 -12.64 -33.18
C LEU A 84 -10.22 -11.56 -34.26
N PRO A 85 -11.27 -10.70 -34.22
CA PRO A 85 -11.38 -9.58 -35.14
C PRO A 85 -10.24 -8.58 -34.95
N GLU A 86 -9.82 -7.94 -36.04
CA GLU A 86 -8.78 -6.91 -35.98
C GLU A 86 -9.21 -5.71 -35.11
N LEU A 87 -8.38 -5.38 -34.12
CA LEU A 87 -8.58 -4.23 -33.27
C LEU A 87 -8.15 -2.92 -33.96
N THR A 88 -8.97 -1.90 -33.79
CA THR A 88 -8.58 -0.52 -34.15
C THR A 88 -7.45 -0.02 -33.25
N PRO A 89 -6.62 0.94 -33.70
CA PRO A 89 -5.55 1.50 -32.87
C PRO A 89 -6.03 2.05 -31.52
N GLN A 90 -7.25 2.58 -31.47
CA GLN A 90 -7.86 3.07 -30.23
C GLN A 90 -8.15 1.93 -29.24
N GLN A 91 -8.69 0.81 -29.74
CA GLN A 91 -8.98 -0.37 -28.91
C GLN A 91 -7.70 -1.05 -28.44
N VAL A 92 -6.66 -1.11 -29.28
CA VAL A 92 -5.33 -1.61 -28.90
C VAL A 92 -4.76 -0.79 -27.73
N ASN A 93 -4.77 0.54 -27.85
CA ASN A 93 -4.29 1.41 -26.78
C ASN A 93 -5.11 1.22 -25.50
N LYS A 94 -6.42 1.01 -25.61
CA LYS A 94 -7.29 0.73 -24.49
C LYS A 94 -6.93 -0.59 -23.80
N LEU A 95 -6.70 -1.66 -24.55
CA LEU A 95 -6.29 -2.96 -24.01
C LEU A 95 -4.90 -2.88 -23.33
N LYS A 96 -3.97 -2.12 -23.92
CA LYS A 96 -2.68 -1.82 -23.29
C LYS A 96 -2.85 -1.09 -21.96
N LYS A 97 -3.70 -0.05 -21.89
CA LYS A 97 -4.04 0.64 -20.62
C LYS A 97 -4.60 -0.33 -19.57
N LEU A 98 -5.55 -1.19 -19.94
CA LEU A 98 -6.12 -2.18 -19.04
C LEU A 98 -5.09 -3.18 -18.55
N THR A 99 -4.17 -3.61 -19.42
CA THR A 99 -3.05 -4.50 -19.05
C THR A 99 -2.13 -3.83 -18.03
N THR A 100 -1.81 -2.55 -18.21
CA THR A 100 -1.07 -1.75 -17.23
C THR A 100 -1.78 -1.68 -15.87
N VAL A 101 -3.11 -1.51 -15.86
CA VAL A 101 -3.91 -1.52 -14.62
C VAL A 101 -3.84 -2.88 -13.93
N SER A 102 -3.97 -3.98 -14.68
CA SER A 102 -3.83 -5.33 -14.13
C SER A 102 -2.44 -5.57 -13.53
N LEU A 103 -1.38 -5.07 -14.16
CA LEU A 103 -0.03 -5.13 -13.59
C LEU A 103 0.12 -4.28 -12.33
N ALA A 104 -0.52 -3.11 -12.29
CA ALA A 104 -0.50 -2.22 -11.14
C ALA A 104 -1.23 -2.79 -9.91
N HIS A 105 -2.17 -3.70 -10.09
CA HIS A 105 -2.78 -4.48 -8.99
C HIS A 105 -1.86 -5.57 -8.43
N ARG A 106 -1.02 -6.15 -9.28
CA ARG A 106 -0.11 -7.25 -8.89
C ARG A 106 1.18 -6.74 -8.25
N PHE A 107 1.75 -5.65 -8.75
CA PHE A 107 3.05 -5.15 -8.34
C PHE A 107 2.99 -3.68 -7.96
N LYS A 108 3.52 -3.33 -6.78
CA LYS A 108 3.67 -1.93 -6.36
C LYS A 108 4.76 -1.19 -7.12
N ASN A 109 5.84 -1.90 -7.48
CA ASN A 109 6.91 -1.38 -8.33
C ASN A 109 6.97 -2.26 -9.57
N ILE A 110 6.62 -1.71 -10.72
CA ILE A 110 6.58 -2.43 -11.99
C ILE A 110 7.84 -2.10 -12.78
N PRO A 111 8.74 -3.06 -13.07
CA PRO A 111 9.89 -2.84 -13.94
C PRO A 111 9.45 -2.51 -15.37
N TYR A 112 10.21 -1.66 -16.05
CA TYR A 112 9.92 -1.30 -17.44
C TYR A 112 10.06 -2.49 -18.37
N ASP A 113 10.98 -3.42 -18.12
CA ASP A 113 11.14 -4.62 -18.95
C ASP A 113 9.87 -5.50 -18.94
N THR A 114 9.22 -5.63 -17.78
CA THR A 114 7.93 -6.34 -17.66
C THR A 114 6.82 -5.61 -18.40
N LEU A 115 6.75 -4.27 -18.30
CA LEU A 115 5.78 -3.47 -19.07
C LEU A 115 6.02 -3.57 -20.57
N MET A 116 7.28 -3.56 -21.02
CA MET A 116 7.64 -3.69 -22.42
C MET A 116 7.19 -5.03 -23.00
N GLN A 117 7.43 -6.11 -22.25
CA GLN A 117 7.00 -7.46 -22.61
C GLN A 117 5.47 -7.57 -22.67
N ASP A 118 4.76 -7.11 -21.64
CA ASP A 118 3.31 -7.31 -21.53
C ASP A 118 2.48 -6.36 -22.40
N LEU A 119 3.04 -5.20 -22.76
CA LEU A 119 2.42 -4.24 -23.68
C LEU A 119 2.87 -4.45 -25.13
N GLY A 120 3.82 -5.37 -25.38
CA GLY A 120 4.40 -5.63 -26.69
C GLY A 120 4.98 -4.36 -27.33
N VAL A 121 5.76 -3.58 -26.57
CA VAL A 121 6.41 -2.35 -27.03
C VAL A 121 7.92 -2.47 -26.96
N SER A 122 8.61 -1.94 -27.97
CA SER A 122 10.07 -2.07 -28.10
C SER A 122 10.84 -0.91 -27.47
N THR A 123 10.19 0.24 -27.24
CA THR A 123 10.86 1.43 -26.74
C THR A 123 10.36 1.85 -25.37
N VAL A 124 11.27 2.34 -24.53
CA VAL A 124 10.93 2.93 -23.22
C VAL A 124 9.99 4.13 -23.39
N ARG A 125 10.16 4.90 -24.47
CA ARG A 125 9.33 6.07 -24.73
C ARG A 125 7.86 5.72 -24.93
N GLU A 126 7.58 4.65 -25.68
CA GLU A 126 6.21 4.15 -25.86
C GLU A 126 5.60 3.69 -24.54
N VAL A 127 6.37 3.03 -23.67
CA VAL A 127 5.90 2.65 -22.32
C VAL A 127 5.54 3.90 -21.51
N GLU A 128 6.42 4.90 -21.49
CA GLU A 128 6.18 6.15 -20.78
C GLU A 128 4.92 6.86 -21.31
N ASP A 129 4.76 6.95 -22.63
CA ASP A 129 3.61 7.61 -23.25
C ASP A 129 2.30 6.85 -22.91
N ILE A 130 2.30 5.52 -22.88
CA ILE A 130 1.15 4.71 -22.42
C ILE A 130 0.88 4.93 -20.94
N LEU A 131 1.92 4.93 -20.09
CA LEU A 131 1.77 5.18 -18.64
C LEU A 131 1.18 6.57 -18.39
N ILE A 132 1.70 7.59 -19.08
CA ILE A 132 1.23 8.97 -19.00
C ILE A 132 -0.24 9.04 -19.42
N ASP A 133 -0.61 8.47 -20.57
CA ASP A 133 -2.00 8.45 -21.04
C ASP A 133 -2.93 7.67 -20.07
N THR A 134 -2.43 6.60 -19.43
CA THR A 134 -3.16 5.85 -18.40
C THR A 134 -3.38 6.70 -17.14
N ILE A 135 -2.40 7.49 -16.72
CA ILE A 135 -2.51 8.44 -15.61
C ILE A 135 -3.51 9.56 -15.95
N TYR A 136 -3.43 10.15 -17.14
CA TYR A 136 -4.38 11.16 -17.60
C TYR A 136 -5.82 10.63 -17.71
N SER A 137 -5.97 9.36 -18.07
CA SER A 137 -7.27 8.67 -18.07
C SER A 137 -7.80 8.42 -16.65
N GLY A 138 -7.00 8.66 -15.61
CA GLY A 138 -7.38 8.48 -14.21
C GLY A 138 -7.40 7.02 -13.74
N LEU A 139 -6.86 6.09 -14.55
CA LEU A 139 -6.87 4.66 -14.26
C LEU A 139 -5.81 4.24 -13.24
N ILE A 140 -4.65 4.90 -13.27
CA ILE A 140 -3.56 4.66 -12.32
C ILE A 140 -3.04 6.00 -11.80
N GLN A 141 -2.48 5.97 -10.59
CA GLN A 141 -1.70 7.06 -10.03
C GLN A 141 -0.39 6.49 -9.55
N GLY A 142 0.71 7.17 -9.87
CA GLY A 142 2.04 6.70 -9.55
C GLY A 142 3.11 7.70 -9.94
N LYS A 143 4.37 7.27 -9.82
CA LYS A 143 5.53 8.04 -10.27
C LYS A 143 6.39 7.17 -11.19
N LEU A 144 6.88 7.77 -12.26
CA LEU A 144 7.84 7.16 -13.16
C LEU A 144 9.24 7.43 -12.59
N ASP A 145 10.01 6.38 -12.34
CA ASP A 145 11.42 6.49 -11.95
C ASP A 145 12.31 5.97 -13.10
N GLN A 146 12.83 6.92 -13.87
CA GLN A 146 13.68 6.63 -15.02
C GLN A 146 15.03 6.06 -14.63
N LYS A 147 15.54 6.39 -13.43
CA LYS A 147 16.86 5.93 -12.98
C LYS A 147 16.82 4.44 -12.63
N SER A 148 15.77 4.01 -11.93
CA SER A 148 15.57 2.60 -11.58
C SER A 148 14.79 1.81 -12.64
N ARG A 149 14.36 2.47 -13.73
CA ARG A 149 13.54 1.88 -14.80
C ARG A 149 12.31 1.16 -14.25
N CYS A 150 11.60 1.82 -13.34
CA CYS A 150 10.38 1.27 -12.76
C CYS A 150 9.26 2.31 -12.60
N PHE A 151 8.03 1.82 -12.60
CA PHE A 151 6.86 2.60 -12.27
C PHE A 151 6.39 2.27 -10.86
N VAL A 152 6.37 3.28 -9.99
CA VAL A 152 5.92 3.14 -8.60
C VAL A 152 4.43 3.47 -8.54
N VAL A 153 3.62 2.45 -8.30
CA VAL A 153 2.15 2.52 -8.24
C VAL A 153 1.73 3.01 -6.85
N LYS A 154 0.97 4.10 -6.81
CA LYS A 154 0.28 4.57 -5.60
C LYS A 154 -1.13 4.05 -5.53
N TYR A 155 -1.84 4.09 -6.64
CA TYR A 155 -3.24 3.70 -6.75
C TYR A 155 -3.52 3.16 -8.16
N ALA A 156 -4.42 2.20 -8.24
CA ALA A 156 -4.94 1.66 -9.48
C ALA A 156 -6.45 1.44 -9.32
N VAL A 157 -7.22 1.81 -10.34
CA VAL A 157 -8.66 1.58 -10.41
C VAL A 157 -8.91 0.07 -10.58
N GLY A 158 -9.96 -0.45 -9.96
CA GLY A 158 -10.38 -1.84 -10.15
C GLY A 158 -10.87 -2.07 -11.57
N ARG A 159 -10.45 -3.18 -12.19
CA ARG A 159 -11.06 -3.69 -13.43
C ARG A 159 -12.20 -4.65 -13.08
N ASP A 160 -12.79 -5.28 -14.09
CA ASP A 160 -13.73 -6.39 -13.93
C ASP A 160 -13.09 -7.57 -13.19
N THR A 161 -13.81 -8.10 -12.21
CA THR A 161 -13.38 -9.19 -11.33
C THR A 161 -14.18 -10.45 -11.63
N HIS A 162 -13.57 -11.64 -11.55
CA HIS A 162 -14.33 -12.89 -11.64
C HIS A 162 -15.09 -13.18 -10.34
N HIS A 163 -16.14 -13.99 -10.41
CA HIS A 163 -16.81 -14.47 -9.20
C HIS A 163 -15.89 -15.32 -8.31
N GLU A 164 -14.99 -16.08 -8.92
CA GLU A 164 -14.01 -16.93 -8.22
C GLU A 164 -13.00 -16.08 -7.41
N ASP A 165 -12.67 -14.88 -7.86
CA ASP A 165 -11.75 -13.97 -7.18
C ASP A 165 -12.35 -13.36 -5.90
N ILE A 166 -13.67 -13.48 -5.68
CA ILE A 166 -14.35 -12.89 -4.52
C ILE A 166 -13.88 -13.54 -3.22
N ASP A 167 -13.73 -14.87 -3.22
CA ASP A 167 -13.28 -15.62 -2.04
C ASP A 167 -11.83 -15.23 -1.68
N ASP A 168 -10.97 -15.07 -2.68
CA ASP A 168 -9.60 -14.59 -2.52
C ASP A 168 -9.55 -13.16 -1.93
N MET A 169 -10.47 -12.28 -2.36
CA MET A 169 -10.59 -10.93 -1.80
C MET A 169 -11.01 -10.97 -0.33
N ILE A 170 -12.00 -11.80 0.03
CA ILE A 170 -12.45 -12.00 1.41
C ILE A 170 -11.30 -12.53 2.27
N GLN A 171 -10.52 -13.49 1.76
CA GLN A 171 -9.39 -14.05 2.48
C GLN A 171 -8.30 -12.99 2.72
N LYS A 172 -7.97 -12.17 1.72
CA LYS A 172 -7.00 -11.06 1.87
C LYS A 172 -7.43 -10.05 2.93
N LEU A 173 -8.70 -9.66 2.95
CA LEU A 173 -9.24 -8.74 3.96
C LEU A 173 -9.26 -9.35 5.37
N THR A 174 -9.62 -10.63 5.47
CA THR A 174 -9.60 -11.37 6.74
C THR A 174 -8.18 -11.46 7.30
N ASN A 175 -7.20 -11.78 6.44
CA ASN A 175 -5.79 -11.84 6.82
C ASN A 175 -5.29 -10.47 7.27
N TRP A 176 -5.66 -9.40 6.55
CA TRP A 176 -5.28 -8.04 6.95
C TRP A 176 -5.87 -7.65 8.31
N LYS A 177 -7.14 -7.97 8.56
CA LYS A 177 -7.79 -7.76 9.86
C LYS A 177 -7.07 -8.52 10.97
N ALA A 178 -6.71 -9.78 10.75
CA ALA A 178 -5.98 -10.59 11.72
C ALA A 178 -4.58 -10.00 12.02
N GLN A 179 -3.86 -9.57 10.98
CA GLN A 179 -2.55 -8.92 11.14
C GLN A 179 -2.66 -7.60 11.91
N SER A 180 -3.68 -6.78 11.65
CA SER A 180 -3.92 -5.56 12.41
C SER A 180 -4.22 -5.84 13.89
N ALA A 181 -5.00 -6.87 14.19
CA ALA A 181 -5.27 -7.29 15.57
C ALA A 181 -3.98 -7.74 16.29
N ASP A 182 -3.17 -8.58 15.65
CA ASP A 182 -1.88 -9.04 16.19
C ASP A 182 -0.90 -7.87 16.46
N ILE A 183 -0.84 -6.87 15.57
CA ILE A 183 -0.03 -5.67 15.80
C ILE A 183 -0.55 -4.87 16.99
N CYS A 184 -1.87 -4.69 17.12
CA CYS A 184 -2.47 -3.99 18.26
C CYS A 184 -2.19 -4.72 19.58
N GLU A 185 -2.29 -6.05 19.60
CA GLU A 185 -1.96 -6.87 20.78
C GLU A 185 -0.50 -6.75 21.18
N LYS A 186 0.42 -6.79 20.20
CA LYS A 186 1.85 -6.58 20.44
C LYS A 186 2.14 -5.19 21.02
N ILE A 187 1.51 -4.15 20.48
CA ILE A 187 1.65 -2.77 21.02
C ILE A 187 1.13 -2.71 22.45
N ASN A 188 -0.04 -3.26 22.74
CA ASN A 188 -0.60 -3.30 24.09
C ASN A 188 0.29 -4.08 25.07
N SER A 189 0.87 -5.21 24.63
CA SER A 189 1.81 -5.98 25.46
C SER A 189 3.07 -5.20 25.80
N ILE A 190 3.63 -4.46 24.83
CA ILE A 190 4.80 -3.59 25.06
C ILE A 190 4.45 -2.46 26.04
N LEU A 191 3.28 -1.83 25.89
CA LEU A 191 2.82 -0.78 26.80
C LEU A 191 2.66 -1.31 28.23
N ASN A 192 1.98 -2.44 28.43
CA ASN A 192 1.81 -3.04 29.74
C ASN A 192 3.14 -3.44 30.38
N LEU A 193 4.10 -3.92 29.59
CA LEU A 193 5.43 -4.27 30.09
C LEU A 193 6.23 -3.02 30.50
N ALA A 194 6.10 -1.93 29.74
CA ALA A 194 6.72 -0.64 30.09
C ALA A 194 6.12 -0.05 31.37
N GLU A 195 4.78 -0.06 31.51
CA GLU A 195 4.10 0.39 32.74
C GLU A 195 4.52 -0.44 33.95
N LYS A 196 4.58 -1.76 33.80
CA LYS A 196 5.04 -2.65 34.88
C LYS A 196 6.49 -2.41 35.25
N GLN A 197 7.37 -2.17 34.27
CA GLN A 197 8.76 -1.82 34.54
C GLN A 197 8.88 -0.50 35.30
N GLU A 198 8.09 0.52 34.92
CA GLU A 198 8.07 1.79 35.64
C GLU A 198 7.58 1.61 37.09
N GLU A 199 6.54 0.81 37.31
CA GLU A 199 6.02 0.52 38.64
C GLU A 199 7.03 -0.28 39.49
N ASP A 200 7.68 -1.28 38.92
CA ASP A 200 8.74 -2.07 39.56
C ASP A 200 9.96 -1.18 39.92
N GLU A 201 10.33 -0.23 39.05
CA GLU A 201 11.39 0.75 39.34
C GLU A 201 10.98 1.71 40.45
N ARG A 202 9.76 2.25 40.39
CA ARG A 202 9.22 3.17 41.41
C ARG A 202 9.17 2.52 42.79
N THR A 203 8.64 1.29 42.89
CA THR A 203 8.59 0.54 44.14
C THR A 203 9.98 0.20 44.66
N ARG A 204 10.95 -0.09 43.76
CA ARG A 204 12.34 -0.33 44.13
C ARG A 204 13.00 0.93 44.70
N GLU A 205 12.79 2.09 44.09
CA GLU A 205 13.28 3.38 44.56
C GLU A 205 12.68 3.76 45.92
N GLU A 206 11.37 3.60 46.09
CA GLU A 206 10.68 3.83 47.37
C GLU A 206 11.18 2.89 48.46
N GLY A 207 11.41 1.61 48.14
CA GLY A 207 12.02 0.65 49.06
C GLY A 207 13.44 1.03 49.48
N ILE A 208 14.27 1.51 48.55
CA ILE A 208 15.61 2.03 48.85
C ILE A 208 15.51 3.27 49.74
N ARG A 209 14.63 4.21 49.41
CA ARG A 209 14.42 5.45 50.18
C ARG A 209 14.00 5.17 51.62
N THR A 210 13.10 4.20 51.82
CA THR A 210 12.62 3.79 53.14
C THR A 210 13.71 3.12 53.98
N LYS A 211 14.51 2.24 53.36
CA LYS A 211 15.69 1.61 54.01
C LYS A 211 16.78 2.64 54.37
N MET A 212 16.97 3.66 53.53
CA MET A 212 17.91 4.75 53.83
C MET A 212 17.41 5.60 55.01
N ALA A 213 16.12 5.97 55.04
CA ALA A 213 15.53 6.78 56.11
C ALA A 213 15.54 6.07 57.49
N SER A 214 15.27 4.77 57.54
CA SER A 214 15.36 3.98 58.78
C SER A 214 16.80 3.91 59.30
N ARG A 215 17.80 3.73 58.43
CA ARG A 215 19.22 3.77 58.81
C ARG A 215 19.66 5.13 59.36
N THR A 216 19.18 6.25 58.82
CA THR A 216 19.50 7.58 59.38
C THR A 216 18.83 7.80 60.74
N SER A 217 17.62 7.28 60.96
CA SER A 217 16.93 7.35 62.26
C SER A 217 17.61 6.52 63.34
N GLU A 218 18.08 5.31 63.02
CA GLU A 218 18.87 4.47 63.95
C GLU A 218 20.22 5.10 64.30
N ARG A 219 20.88 5.72 63.31
CA ARG A 219 22.15 6.44 63.52
C ARG A 219 21.97 7.70 64.37
N GLY A 220 20.79 8.33 64.34
CA GLY A 220 20.41 9.41 65.24
C GLY A 220 20.11 8.97 66.69
N LYS A 221 19.59 7.75 66.89
CA LYS A 221 19.38 7.17 68.23
C LYS A 221 20.69 6.73 68.91
N GLY A 222 21.71 6.36 68.14
CA GLY A 222 23.06 6.05 68.67
C GLY A 222 23.89 7.26 69.11
N PHE A 223 23.49 8.49 68.76
CA PHE A 223 24.21 9.71 69.13
C PHE A 223 23.61 10.47 70.32
N ALA A 224 22.45 10.05 70.85
CA ALA A 224 21.79 10.70 71.99
C ALA A 224 22.36 10.30 73.37
N SER A 225 23.42 9.47 73.42
CA SER A 225 24.06 9.00 74.67
C SER A 225 25.55 9.37 74.78
N ALA A 226 25.95 10.52 74.22
CA ALA A 226 27.25 11.12 74.53
C ALA A 226 27.02 12.63 74.78
N GLY A 227 26.64 12.96 76.01
CA GLY A 227 26.66 14.34 76.50
C GLY A 227 28.09 14.87 76.50
N GLY A 228 28.31 15.98 75.80
CA GLY A 228 29.61 16.64 75.75
C GLY A 228 29.49 18.01 75.09
N ASN A 229 29.39 19.05 75.92
CA ASN A 229 29.39 20.47 75.59
C ASN A 229 30.26 20.84 74.37
N VAL A 230 29.65 21.41 73.33
CA VAL A 230 30.31 22.42 72.49
C VAL A 230 29.30 23.55 72.19
N ARG A 231 29.84 24.76 72.27
CA ARG A 231 29.22 26.09 72.40
C ARG A 231 28.40 26.54 71.18
N PRO A 232 27.49 27.52 71.36
CA PRO A 232 26.67 28.09 70.28
C PRO A 232 27.42 29.19 69.52
N GLY A 233 27.21 29.26 68.20
CA GLY A 233 27.66 30.36 67.35
C GLY A 233 27.23 30.13 65.90
N GLU A 234 26.20 30.88 65.47
CA GLU A 234 26.09 31.64 64.19
C GLU A 234 26.53 30.90 62.90
N ASP A 235 25.76 30.76 61.82
CA ASP A 235 24.67 31.57 61.31
C ASP A 235 23.80 30.77 60.32
N PHE A 236 22.51 31.02 60.42
CA PHE A 236 21.52 30.73 59.40
C PHE A 236 21.68 31.75 58.27
N ASN A 237 21.99 31.32 57.06
CA ASN A 237 21.71 32.16 55.89
C ASN A 237 21.12 31.35 54.73
N LEU A 238 19.92 31.78 54.36
CA LEU A 238 18.98 31.21 53.42
C LEU A 238 18.98 32.14 52.18
N TYR A 239 19.44 31.67 51.02
CA TYR A 239 19.18 32.23 49.69
C TYR A 239 19.39 31.07 48.69
N SER A 240 18.33 30.43 48.19
CA SER A 240 17.49 30.83 47.04
C SER A 240 18.26 30.92 45.70
N ASP A 241 17.96 29.92 44.87
CA ASP A 241 17.83 29.93 43.41
C ASP A 241 19.06 30.26 42.52
N ALA A 242 19.56 29.23 41.83
CA ALA A 242 20.15 29.36 40.50
C ALA A 242 20.13 28.00 39.75
N GLY A 243 19.35 27.94 38.66
CA GLY A 243 19.27 26.83 37.71
C GLY A 243 20.54 26.54 36.89
N PRO A 244 20.46 25.67 35.86
CA PRO A 244 21.46 24.65 35.58
C PRO A 244 22.61 25.13 34.69
N ARG A 245 23.85 24.81 35.09
CA ARG A 245 25.03 24.96 34.22
C ARG A 245 25.31 23.66 33.45
N ARG A 246 25.03 23.71 32.14
CA ARG A 246 25.57 22.82 31.11
C ARG A 246 27.10 22.75 31.21
N GLY A 247 27.63 21.54 31.27
CA GLY A 247 29.06 21.24 31.08
C GLY A 247 29.23 19.90 30.36
N ALA A 248 29.53 19.95 29.06
CA ALA A 248 30.33 18.94 28.36
C ALA A 248 31.82 19.31 28.56
N PRO A 249 32.84 18.41 28.49
CA PRO A 249 32.97 17.35 27.47
C PRO A 249 33.69 16.05 27.91
N SER A 250 33.60 14.98 27.11
CA SER A 250 34.77 14.13 26.83
C SER A 250 34.59 13.35 25.53
N LYS A 251 35.48 13.61 24.56
CA LYS A 251 35.61 12.86 23.31
C LYS A 251 36.37 11.57 23.62
N GLN A 252 35.69 10.43 23.66
CA GLN A 252 36.36 9.14 23.61
C GLN A 252 36.47 8.69 22.15
N ARG A 253 37.60 9.06 21.53
CA ARG A 253 38.02 8.64 20.20
C ARG A 253 38.60 7.22 20.33
N MET A 254 37.79 6.19 20.05
CA MET A 254 38.32 4.83 19.93
C MET A 254 39.10 4.72 18.62
N HIS A 255 40.40 4.47 18.78
CA HIS A 255 41.34 4.22 17.70
C HIS A 255 41.04 2.87 17.05
N SER A 256 41.06 2.85 15.71
CA SER A 256 41.06 1.63 14.91
C SER A 256 42.31 0.80 15.19
N MET A 257 42.13 -0.52 15.37
CA MET A 257 43.18 -1.50 15.09
C MET A 257 42.77 -2.25 13.83
N GLY A 258 43.52 -1.99 12.75
CA GLY A 258 43.51 -2.81 11.56
C GLY A 258 44.08 -4.18 11.87
N ARG A 259 43.33 -5.23 11.56
CA ARG A 259 43.85 -6.59 11.53
C ARG A 259 44.28 -6.90 10.10
N LYS A 260 45.60 -6.98 9.92
CA LYS A 260 46.28 -7.50 8.73
C LYS A 260 45.71 -8.85 8.34
N GLY A 261 45.56 -9.06 7.04
CA GLY A 261 45.27 -10.36 6.46
C GLY A 261 46.43 -11.35 6.61
N ARG A 262 46.09 -12.63 6.43
CA ARG A 262 47.00 -13.65 5.90
C ARG A 262 46.19 -14.84 5.38
N MET A 263 46.47 -15.16 4.12
CA MET A 263 46.22 -16.41 3.36
C MET A 263 44.77 -16.75 3.03
#